data_AF-A0A1H0V1Q2-F1
#
_entry.id   AF-A0A1H0V1Q2-F1
#
_cell.length_a   1.000
_cell.length_b   1.000
_cell.length_c   1.000
_cell.angle_alpha   90.00
_cell.angle_beta   90.00
_cell.angle_gamma   90.00
#
_symmetry.space_group_name_H-M   'P 1'
#
loop_
_entity.id
_entity.type
_entity.pdbx_description
1 polymer ?
#
loop_
_entity_poly.entity_id
_entity_poly.type
_entity_poly.pdbx_seq_one_letter_code
_entity_poly.pdbx_strand_id
1 'polypeptide(L)' 'MRDGEKIMIGINSCLLGNPVRYDGGHKHDKYITKTLGKFFDFVPVCPEVECGLEVPESR' A
#
# COMPACT_ATOMS: atom_id res chain seq x y z
N MET A 1 -19.29 14.30 -8.31
CA MET A 1 -18.69 13.65 -7.12
C MET A 1 -19.72 13.77 -6.02
N ARG A 2 -20.17 12.66 -5.42
CA ARG A 2 -21.15 12.70 -4.33
C ARG A 2 -20.47 13.25 -3.08
N ASP A 3 -21.15 14.13 -2.37
CA ASP A 3 -20.66 14.72 -1.13
C ASP A 3 -20.52 13.61 -0.07
N GLY A 4 -19.28 13.32 0.36
CA GLY A 4 -18.98 12.30 1.39
C GLY A 4 -18.26 11.04 0.93
N GLU A 5 -18.07 10.79 -0.37
CA GLU A 5 -17.26 9.66 -0.84
C GLU A 5 -15.78 10.08 -1.01
N LYS A 6 -14.87 9.41 -0.29
CA LYS A 6 -13.44 9.60 -0.50
C LYS A 6 -13.03 9.00 -1.84
N ILE A 7 -12.05 9.62 -2.48
CA ILE A 7 -11.52 9.13 -3.76
C ILE A 7 -10.69 7.88 -3.48
N MET A 8 -11.00 6.80 -4.20
CA MET A 8 -10.18 5.58 -4.18
C MET A 8 -8.92 5.79 -5.02
N ILE A 9 -7.76 5.46 -4.46
CA ILE A 9 -6.49 5.53 -5.16
C ILE A 9 -5.65 4.28 -4.89
N GLY A 10 -5.06 3.73 -5.95
CA GLY A 10 -4.09 2.64 -5.85
C GLY A 10 -2.79 3.13 -5.22
N ILE A 11 -2.23 2.36 -4.28
CA ILE A 11 -0.96 2.69 -3.63
C ILE A 11 -0.16 1.43 -3.34
N ASN A 12 1.17 1.56 -3.38
CA ASN A 12 2.06 0.46 -3.01
C ASN A 12 1.76 -0.03 -1.58
N SER A 13 1.43 -1.31 -1.46
CA SER A 13 1.01 -1.96 -0.22
C SER A 13 2.07 -1.85 0.90
N CYS A 14 3.35 -1.81 0.55
CA CYS A 14 4.45 -1.62 1.51
C CYS A 14 4.42 -0.26 2.21
N LEU A 15 3.86 0.78 1.59
CA LEU A 15 3.72 2.12 2.18
C LEU A 15 2.64 2.17 3.26
N LEU A 16 1.68 1.24 3.21
CA LEU A 16 0.67 1.08 4.24
C LEU A 16 1.14 0.20 5.41
N GLY A 17 2.36 -0.37 5.31
CA GLY A 17 2.96 -1.20 6.35
C GLY A 17 2.85 -2.70 6.12
N ASN A 18 2.34 -3.14 4.97
CA ASN A 18 2.29 -4.56 4.65
C ASN A 18 3.71 -5.09 4.35
N PRO A 19 4.09 -6.26 4.90
CA PRO A 19 5.44 -6.83 4.77
C PRO A 19 5.62 -7.52 3.40
N VAL A 20 5.53 -6.73 2.32
CA VAL A 20 5.54 -7.22 0.93
C VAL A 20 6.81 -6.83 0.16
N ARG A 21 7.78 -6.21 0.83
CA ARG A 21 9.08 -5.93 0.21
C ARG A 21 9.88 -7.22 0.07
N TYR A 22 10.79 -7.29 -0.90
CA TYR A 22 11.69 -8.43 -1.11
C TYR A 22 12.45 -8.88 0.17
N ASP A 23 12.74 -7.96 1.09
CA ASP A 23 13.40 -8.23 2.38
C ASP A 23 12.45 -8.74 3.48
N GLY A 24 11.18 -8.97 3.16
CA GLY A 24 10.13 -9.33 4.12
C GLY A 24 9.67 -8.15 5.00
N GLY A 25 10.20 -6.96 4.73
CA GLY A 25 9.88 -5.75 5.47
C GLY A 25 8.78 -4.91 4.82
N HIS A 26 8.61 -3.70 5.34
CA HIS A 26 7.69 -2.69 4.81
C HIS A 26 8.35 -1.30 4.82
N LYS A 27 7.65 -0.30 4.31
CA LYS A 27 8.10 1.10 4.35
C LYS A 27 6.93 2.00 4.73
N HIS A 28 6.38 1.76 5.92
CA HIS A 28 5.16 2.43 6.35
C HIS A 28 5.39 3.95 6.41
N ASP A 29 4.63 4.69 5.61
CA ASP A 29 4.70 6.14 5.55
C ASP A 29 3.54 6.75 6.36
N LYS A 30 3.89 7.40 7.48
CA LYS A 30 2.92 8.04 8.38
C LYS A 30 2.23 9.24 7.74
N TYR A 31 2.88 9.93 6.80
CA TYR A 31 2.24 11.05 6.11
C TYR A 31 1.10 10.52 5.22
N ILE A 32 1.33 9.40 4.55
CA ILE A 32 0.32 8.75 3.72
C ILE A 32 -0.86 8.28 4.59
N THR A 33 -0.60 7.51 5.65
CA THR A 33 -1.67 6.93 6.46
C THR A 33 -2.38 7.95 7.35
N LYS A 34 -1.68 8.96 7.89
CA LYS A 34 -2.27 9.94 8.82
C LYS A 34 -2.73 11.23 8.17
N THR A 35 -2.07 11.70 7.11
CA THR A 35 -2.44 12.95 6.45
C THR A 35 -3.31 12.65 5.24
N LEU A 36 -2.81 11.87 4.28
CA LEU A 36 -3.53 11.61 3.04
C LEU A 36 -4.73 10.67 3.22
N GLY A 37 -4.67 9.73 4.17
CA GLY A 37 -5.79 8.83 4.51
C GLY A 37 -7.06 9.54 5.04
N LYS A 38 -6.95 10.82 5.39
CA LYS A 38 -8.12 11.65 5.70
C LYS A 38 -8.93 12.02 4.45
N PHE A 39 -8.29 12.05 3.29
CA PHE A 39 -8.86 12.52 2.03
C PHE A 39 -9.13 11.38 1.03
N PHE A 40 -8.35 10.31 1.08
CA PHE A 40 -8.40 9.21 0.13
C PHE A 40 -8.66 7.87 0.82
N ASP A 41 -9.29 6.96 0.09
CA ASP A 41 -9.32 5.54 0.43
C ASP A 41 -8.27 4.80 -0.40
N PHE A 42 -7.39 4.07 0.29
CA PHE A 42 -6.25 3.43 -0.34
C PHE A 42 -6.57 1.99 -0.73
N VAL A 43 -6.36 1.67 -2.00
CA VAL A 43 -6.37 0.30 -2.51
C VAL A 43 -4.91 -0.19 -2.54
N PRO A 44 -4.50 -1.09 -1.62
CA PRO A 44 -3.14 -1.61 -1.61
C PRO A 44 -2.87 -2.48 -2.83
N VAL A 45 -1.74 -2.22 -3.51
CA VAL A 45 -1.28 -2.98 -4.67
C VAL A 45 0.18 -3.38 -4.46
N CYS A 46 0.53 -4.62 -4.79
CA CYS A 46 1.92 -5.08 -4.82
C CYS A 46 2.09 -5.98 -6.04
N PRO A 47 2.60 -5.44 -7.16
CA PRO A 47 2.69 -6.18 -8.41
C PRO A 47 3.50 -7.47 -8.27
N GLU A 48 4.56 -7.48 -7.45
CA GLU A 48 5.37 -8.69 -7.23
C GLU A 48 4.53 -9.83 -6.62
N VAL A 49 3.82 -9.55 -5.52
CA VAL A 49 2.99 -10.54 -4.82
C VAL A 49 1.78 -10.96 -5.67
N GLU A 50 1.15 -10.02 -6.38
CA GLU A 50 0.01 -10.29 -7.27
C GLU A 50 0.40 -11.13 -8.50
N CYS A 51 1.65 -11.01 -8.95
CA CYS A 51 2.23 -11.88 -9.98
C CYS A 51 2.78 -13.20 -9.43
N GLY A 52 2.69 -13.45 -8.12
CA GLY A 52 3.06 -14.73 -7.49
C GLY A 52 4.51 -14.86 -7.04
N LEU A 53 5.25 -13.75 -6.91
CA LEU A 53 6.58 -13.78 -6.30
C LEU A 53 6.45 -13.97 -4.78
N GLU A 54 7.33 -14.78 -4.21
CA GLU A 54 7.40 -15.01 -2.76
C GLU A 54 8.05 -13.84 -2.04
N VAL A 55 7.60 -13.57 -0.80
CA VAL A 55 8.18 -12.57 0.09
C VAL A 55 8.48 -13.23 1.45
N PRO A 56 9.71 -13.12 1.98
CA PRO A 56 10.90 -12.53 1.37
C PRO A 56 11.42 -13.33 0.18
N GLU A 57 12.02 -12.64 -0.79
CA GLU A 57 12.61 -13.26 -1.96
C GLU A 57 13.99 -13.81 -1.59
N SER A 58 14.35 -15.02 -2.05
CA SER A 58 15.57 -15.72 -1.61
C SER A 58 16.89 -15.24 -2.26
N ARG A 59 16.85 -14.10 -2.95
CA ARG A 59 17.90 -13.66 -3.87
C ARG A 59 18.83 -12.59 -3.31
#